data_AF-J7TUD4-F1
#
_entry.id   AF-J7TUD4-F1
#
_cell.length_a   1.000
_cell.length_b   1.000
_cell.length_c   1.000
_cell.angle_alpha   90.00
_cell.angle_beta   90.00
_cell.angle_gamma   90.00
#
_symmetry.space_group_name_H-M   'P 1'
#
loop_
_entity.id
_entity.type
_entity.pdbx_description
1 polymer ?
#
loop_
_entity_poly.entity_id
_entity_poly.type
_entity_poly.pdbx_seq_one_letter_code
_entity_poly.pdbx_strand_id
1 'polypeptide(L)'
;MQRYFRYSALFFMSIFFVLASFSHGEAAGKITAEDFSYQGIALGDSEEALRSKWGAPDDENVLAVWGIPLRTLTYGDIVVSTSAVNGKIVDINLIGEKYRLRKDVHYGSTSSYLVKVYGKAQRQFLDGYTCYIFSHPTQAHMRLILNLDAENKALVSARMTMLPISEEEADALALSDDESLAEFDQNHAFIASKEINVSELPNNDRVKLGGYVK
;
A
#
# COMPACT_ATOMS: atom_id res chain seq x y z
N MET A 1 34.06 -53.02 25.49
CA MET A 1 32.73 -52.41 25.24
C MET A 1 32.70 -50.87 25.26
N GLN A 2 33.58 -50.17 26.01
CA GLN A 2 33.56 -48.69 26.08
C GLN A 2 33.92 -47.94 24.79
N ARG A 3 34.76 -48.51 23.90
CA ARG A 3 35.13 -47.85 22.64
C ARG A 3 33.96 -47.76 21.65
N TYR A 4 33.17 -48.83 21.51
CA TYR A 4 31.99 -48.85 20.64
C TYR A 4 30.89 -47.88 21.09
N PHE A 5 30.73 -47.71 22.42
CA PHE A 5 29.80 -46.73 22.98
C PHE A 5 30.21 -45.27 22.69
N ARG A 6 31.52 -44.97 22.71
CA ARG A 6 32.06 -43.64 22.38
C ARG A 6 31.90 -43.30 20.90
N TYR A 7 32.10 -44.26 20.00
CA TYR A 7 31.87 -44.06 18.56
C TYR A 7 30.38 -43.91 18.23
N SER A 8 29.52 -44.68 18.90
CA SER A 8 28.06 -44.53 18.76
C SER A 8 27.61 -43.14 19.22
N ALA A 9 28.09 -42.66 20.36
CA ALA A 9 27.73 -41.33 20.87
C ALA A 9 28.20 -40.20 19.94
N LEU A 10 29.41 -40.32 19.37
CA LEU A 10 29.93 -39.35 18.39
C LEU A 10 29.14 -39.36 17.07
N PHE A 11 28.67 -40.53 16.64
CA PHE A 11 27.84 -40.66 15.43
C PHE A 11 26.43 -40.09 15.63
N PHE A 12 25.83 -40.28 16.80
CA PHE A 12 24.55 -39.64 17.14
C PHE A 12 24.68 -38.12 17.28
N MET A 13 25.77 -37.62 17.85
CA MET A 13 26.04 -36.18 17.95
C MET A 13 26.25 -35.53 16.58
N SER A 14 26.98 -36.19 15.66
CA SER A 14 27.16 -35.68 14.30
C SER A 14 25.87 -35.69 13.50
N ILE A 15 25.04 -36.73 13.64
CA ILE A 15 23.70 -36.78 13.03
C ILE A 15 22.79 -35.66 13.56
N PHE A 16 22.83 -35.39 14.87
CA PHE A 16 22.04 -34.30 15.47
C PHE A 16 22.51 -32.92 14.98
N PHE A 17 23.83 -32.72 14.80
CA PHE A 17 24.39 -31.48 14.25
C PHE A 17 24.04 -31.27 12.77
N VAL A 18 24.03 -32.36 11.98
CA VAL A 18 23.59 -32.33 10.58
C VAL A 18 22.10 -32.03 10.49
N LEU A 19 21.25 -32.68 11.29
CA LEU A 19 19.81 -32.40 11.34
C LEU A 19 19.49 -30.97 11.79
N ALA A 20 20.24 -30.43 12.77
CA ALA A 20 20.08 -29.04 13.19
C ALA A 20 20.51 -28.03 12.11
N SER A 21 21.50 -28.38 11.29
CA SER A 21 21.96 -27.55 10.16
C SER A 21 20.97 -27.53 8.98
N PHE A 22 20.10 -28.53 8.88
CA PHE A 22 18.96 -28.56 7.94
C PHE A 22 17.70 -27.91 8.48
N SER A 23 17.71 -27.35 9.70
CA SER A 23 16.70 -26.38 10.11
C SER A 23 16.97 -25.04 9.40
N HIS A 24 16.85 -25.03 8.08
CA HIS A 24 16.50 -23.80 7.39
C HIS A 24 15.14 -23.40 7.94
N GLY A 25 15.15 -22.47 8.90
CA GLY A 25 13.92 -21.77 9.28
C GLY A 25 13.27 -21.34 7.99
N GLU A 26 12.02 -21.80 7.75
CA GLU A 26 11.24 -21.41 6.59
C GLU A 26 11.44 -19.91 6.44
N ALA A 27 12.06 -19.49 5.34
CA ALA A 27 12.38 -18.09 5.09
C ALA A 27 11.12 -17.30 5.42
N ALA A 28 11.19 -16.47 6.47
CA ALA A 28 10.08 -15.61 6.84
C ALA A 28 9.67 -14.89 5.56
N GLY A 29 8.39 -14.97 5.21
CA GLY A 29 7.87 -14.31 4.02
C GLY A 29 8.41 -12.89 3.92
N LYS A 30 8.65 -12.42 2.71
CA LYS A 30 9.12 -11.06 2.48
C LYS A 30 8.32 -10.47 1.35
N ILE A 31 7.86 -9.23 1.55
CA ILE A 31 7.24 -8.43 0.51
C ILE A 31 8.24 -8.20 -0.62
N THR A 32 7.80 -8.36 -1.86
CA THR A 32 8.58 -8.07 -3.06
C THR A 32 7.85 -7.05 -3.93
N ALA A 33 8.55 -6.45 -4.90
CA ALA A 33 7.96 -5.42 -5.75
C ALA A 33 6.75 -5.94 -6.55
N GLU A 34 6.77 -7.22 -6.91
CA GLU A 34 5.71 -7.87 -7.67
C GLU A 34 4.39 -7.97 -6.88
N ASP A 35 4.43 -7.89 -5.55
CA ASP A 35 3.24 -7.92 -4.69
C ASP A 35 2.36 -6.66 -4.81
N PHE A 36 2.83 -5.63 -5.53
CA PHE A 36 2.15 -4.36 -5.79
C PHE A 36 1.62 -4.28 -7.23
N SER A 37 1.49 -5.44 -7.86
CA SER A 37 0.91 -5.60 -9.19
C SER A 37 -0.11 -6.73 -9.17
N TYR A 38 -1.09 -6.66 -10.07
CA TYR A 38 -2.10 -7.69 -10.23
C TYR A 38 -2.34 -7.96 -11.72
N GLN A 39 -2.33 -9.24 -12.12
CA GLN A 39 -2.55 -9.68 -13.51
C GLN A 39 -1.81 -8.82 -14.57
N GLY A 40 -0.54 -8.52 -14.29
CA GLY A 40 0.33 -7.77 -15.19
C GLY A 40 0.12 -6.26 -15.19
N ILE A 41 -0.69 -5.70 -14.29
CA ILE A 41 -0.89 -4.26 -14.12
C ILE A 41 -0.32 -3.82 -12.78
N ALA A 42 0.49 -2.76 -12.77
CA ALA A 42 1.11 -2.19 -11.59
C ALA A 42 0.61 -0.76 -11.29
N LEU A 43 0.80 -0.33 -10.05
CA LEU A 43 0.63 1.07 -9.68
C LEU A 43 1.56 1.96 -10.52
N GLY A 44 1.02 3.03 -11.10
CA GLY A 44 1.72 3.97 -11.99
C GLY A 44 1.65 3.63 -13.48
N ASP A 45 1.17 2.43 -13.86
CA ASP A 45 0.86 2.08 -15.25
C ASP A 45 -0.27 2.96 -15.80
N SER A 46 -0.36 3.09 -17.12
CA SER A 46 -1.41 3.90 -17.76
C SER A 46 -2.74 3.14 -17.90
N GLU A 47 -3.83 3.89 -17.95
CA GLU A 47 -5.17 3.35 -18.22
C GLU A 47 -5.24 2.59 -19.56
N GLU A 48 -4.50 3.04 -20.58
CA GLU A 48 -4.46 2.35 -21.87
C GLU A 48 -3.83 0.95 -21.74
N ALA A 49 -2.79 0.81 -20.90
CA ALA A 49 -2.18 -0.49 -20.62
C ALA A 49 -3.16 -1.43 -19.90
N LEU A 50 -3.96 -0.90 -18.98
CA LEU A 50 -5.04 -1.65 -18.32
C LEU A 50 -6.09 -2.13 -19.33
N ARG A 51 -6.64 -1.22 -20.13
CA ARG A 51 -7.66 -1.55 -21.12
C ARG A 51 -7.13 -2.51 -22.19
N SER A 52 -5.86 -2.43 -22.55
CA SER A 52 -5.23 -3.37 -23.47
C SER A 52 -5.09 -4.78 -22.90
N LYS A 53 -4.88 -4.94 -21.59
CA LYS A 53 -4.70 -6.26 -20.95
C LYS A 53 -6.01 -6.87 -20.48
N TRP A 54 -6.90 -6.06 -19.91
CA TRP A 54 -8.13 -6.52 -19.26
C TRP A 54 -9.40 -6.23 -20.06
N GLY A 55 -9.30 -5.40 -21.10
CA GLY A 55 -10.45 -5.01 -21.92
C GLY A 55 -11.26 -3.85 -21.32
N ALA A 56 -12.49 -3.73 -21.80
CA ALA A 56 -13.41 -2.71 -21.32
C ALA A 56 -13.91 -3.04 -19.90
N PRO A 57 -14.02 -2.03 -19.01
CA PRO A 57 -14.63 -2.21 -17.70
C PRO A 57 -16.14 -2.43 -17.81
N ASP A 58 -16.72 -3.03 -16.78
CA ASP A 58 -18.17 -3.22 -16.64
C ASP A 58 -18.87 -1.90 -16.28
N ASP A 59 -18.21 -1.06 -15.48
CA ASP A 59 -18.72 0.23 -15.04
C ASP A 59 -17.57 1.24 -14.84
N GLU A 60 -17.87 2.53 -15.04
CA GLU A 60 -16.92 3.62 -14.91
C GLU A 60 -17.55 4.81 -14.18
N ASN A 61 -16.89 5.26 -13.11
CA ASN A 61 -17.34 6.38 -12.29
C ASN A 61 -16.21 7.38 -12.03
N VAL A 62 -16.57 8.62 -11.71
CA VAL A 62 -15.61 9.65 -11.30
C VAL A 62 -15.87 10.04 -9.86
N LEU A 63 -14.84 9.99 -9.03
CA LEU A 63 -14.90 10.30 -7.60
C LEU A 63 -13.63 11.03 -7.16
N ALA A 64 -13.71 11.81 -6.09
CA ALA A 64 -12.54 12.50 -5.54
C ALA A 64 -12.15 11.89 -4.19
N VAL A 65 -10.89 11.50 -4.03
CA VAL A 65 -10.33 10.97 -2.77
C VAL A 65 -9.17 11.87 -2.37
N TRP A 66 -9.21 12.44 -1.15
CA TRP A 66 -8.20 13.40 -0.67
C TRP A 66 -7.96 14.58 -1.63
N GLY A 67 -9.01 15.05 -2.32
CA GLY A 67 -8.91 16.12 -3.32
C GLY A 67 -8.38 15.68 -4.68
N ILE A 68 -7.91 14.44 -4.82
CA ILE A 68 -7.43 13.86 -6.07
C ILE A 68 -8.62 13.33 -6.88
N PRO A 69 -8.90 13.85 -8.10
CA PRO A 69 -9.96 13.33 -8.94
C PRO A 69 -9.54 12.00 -9.55
N LEU A 70 -10.30 10.95 -9.26
CA LEU A 70 -10.08 9.58 -9.71
C LEU A 70 -11.19 9.14 -10.66
N ARG A 71 -10.80 8.35 -11.67
CA ARG A 71 -11.70 7.53 -12.48
C ARG A 71 -11.63 6.10 -11.96
N THR A 72 -12.76 5.55 -11.57
CA THR A 72 -12.86 4.21 -11.02
C THR A 72 -13.48 3.28 -12.06
N LEU A 73 -12.72 2.25 -12.42
CA LEU A 73 -13.01 1.26 -13.45
C LEU A 73 -13.29 -0.08 -12.76
N THR A 74 -14.50 -0.60 -12.91
CA THR A 74 -14.92 -1.85 -12.27
C THR A 74 -14.84 -3.01 -13.24
N TYR A 75 -14.23 -4.12 -12.81
CA TYR A 75 -14.06 -5.38 -13.52
C TYR A 75 -14.57 -6.52 -12.61
N GLY A 76 -15.88 -6.72 -12.57
CA GLY A 76 -16.54 -7.61 -11.63
C GLY A 76 -16.25 -7.24 -10.17
N ASP A 77 -15.52 -8.10 -9.45
CA ASP A 77 -15.16 -7.90 -8.05
C ASP A 77 -13.85 -7.10 -7.86
N ILE A 78 -13.23 -6.67 -8.96
CA ILE A 78 -11.98 -5.90 -8.95
C ILE A 78 -12.28 -4.47 -9.35
N VAL A 79 -11.79 -3.51 -8.56
CA VAL A 79 -11.97 -2.08 -8.79
C VAL A 79 -10.61 -1.44 -8.94
N VAL A 80 -10.36 -0.79 -10.08
CA VAL A 80 -9.11 -0.08 -10.37
C VAL A 80 -9.40 1.40 -10.45
N SER A 81 -8.65 2.25 -9.75
CA SER A 81 -8.77 3.69 -9.87
C SER A 81 -7.56 4.30 -10.57
N THR A 82 -7.82 5.13 -11.57
CA THR A 82 -6.82 5.94 -12.28
C THR A 82 -6.97 7.40 -11.89
N SER A 83 -5.87 8.16 -11.88
CA SER A 83 -5.95 9.62 -11.75
C SER A 83 -6.59 10.20 -13.01
N ALA A 84 -7.59 11.05 -12.83
CA ALA A 84 -8.23 11.77 -13.94
C ALA A 84 -7.30 12.81 -14.59
N VAL A 85 -6.14 13.09 -13.98
CA VAL A 85 -5.18 14.11 -14.42
C VAL A 85 -4.22 13.55 -15.45
N ASN A 86 -3.55 12.44 -15.12
CA ASN A 86 -2.51 11.84 -15.95
C ASN A 86 -2.84 10.42 -16.43
N GLY A 87 -4.03 9.89 -16.08
CA GLY A 87 -4.49 8.57 -16.52
C GLY A 87 -3.70 7.40 -15.92
N LYS A 88 -2.88 7.62 -14.90
CA LYS A 88 -2.10 6.55 -14.26
C LYS A 88 -2.91 5.85 -13.18
N ILE A 89 -2.64 4.56 -12.98
CA ILE A 89 -3.29 3.72 -11.98
C ILE A 89 -2.73 4.06 -10.60
N VAL A 90 -3.61 4.40 -9.66
CA VAL A 90 -3.24 4.81 -8.30
C VAL A 90 -3.80 3.89 -7.21
N ASP A 91 -4.82 3.10 -7.54
CA ASP A 91 -5.45 2.16 -6.61
C ASP A 91 -5.94 0.90 -7.33
N ILE A 92 -5.73 -0.26 -6.74
CA ILE A 92 -6.27 -1.55 -7.19
C ILE A 92 -6.87 -2.22 -5.97
N ASN A 93 -8.18 -2.35 -5.93
CA ASN A 93 -8.92 -3.00 -4.87
C ASN A 93 -9.49 -4.33 -5.36
N LEU A 94 -9.09 -5.41 -4.68
CA LEU A 94 -9.45 -6.79 -5.00
C LEU A 94 -10.45 -7.28 -3.95
N ILE A 95 -11.71 -7.39 -4.36
CA ILE A 95 -12.80 -7.90 -3.54
C ILE A 95 -13.22 -9.27 -4.09
N GLY A 96 -14.00 -10.01 -3.31
CA GLY A 96 -14.62 -11.26 -3.74
C GLY A 96 -13.67 -12.44 -3.75
N GLU A 97 -14.14 -13.57 -4.28
CA GLU A 97 -13.48 -14.86 -4.09
C GLU A 97 -12.59 -15.28 -5.25
N LYS A 98 -12.59 -14.53 -6.36
CA LYS A 98 -11.95 -14.95 -7.62
C LYS A 98 -10.49 -14.55 -7.72
N TYR A 99 -10.07 -13.49 -7.02
CA TYR A 99 -8.70 -13.02 -7.13
C TYR A 99 -7.72 -14.04 -6.53
N ARG A 100 -6.52 -14.11 -7.12
CA ARG A 100 -5.39 -14.92 -6.64
C ARG A 100 -4.13 -14.07 -6.61
N LEU A 101 -3.52 -13.95 -5.45
CA LEU A 101 -2.25 -13.28 -5.22
C LEU A 101 -1.10 -14.31 -5.16
N ARG A 102 0.12 -13.83 -4.91
CA ARG A 102 1.32 -14.66 -4.80
C ARG A 102 1.10 -15.84 -3.84
N LYS A 103 1.56 -17.02 -4.26
CA LYS A 103 1.37 -18.30 -3.54
C LYS A 103 -0.10 -18.60 -3.26
N ASP A 104 -1.00 -18.29 -4.19
CA ASP A 104 -2.44 -18.61 -4.08
C ASP A 104 -3.11 -17.95 -2.86
N VAL A 105 -2.65 -16.77 -2.45
CA VAL A 105 -3.35 -15.99 -1.42
C VAL A 105 -4.66 -15.46 -2.01
N HIS A 106 -5.77 -15.76 -1.36
CA HIS A 106 -7.12 -15.44 -1.79
C HIS A 106 -8.06 -15.16 -0.62
N TYR A 107 -9.30 -14.74 -0.90
CA TYR A 107 -10.36 -14.59 0.10
C TYR A 107 -10.46 -15.83 1.02
N GLY A 108 -10.47 -15.63 2.33
CA GLY A 108 -10.45 -16.70 3.33
C GLY A 108 -9.06 -17.19 3.73
N SER A 109 -7.97 -16.68 3.12
CA SER A 109 -6.60 -17.03 3.53
C SER A 109 -6.34 -16.64 4.98
N THR A 110 -5.79 -17.56 5.77
CA THR A 110 -5.58 -17.31 7.20
C THR A 110 -4.47 -16.30 7.46
N SER A 111 -4.60 -15.51 8.53
CA SER A 111 -3.56 -14.57 8.96
C SER A 111 -2.17 -15.22 9.14
N SER A 112 -2.09 -16.49 9.57
CA SER A 112 -0.81 -17.21 9.68
C SER A 112 -0.19 -17.48 8.31
N TYR A 113 -1.00 -17.80 7.30
CA TYR A 113 -0.55 -17.98 5.94
C TYR A 113 -0.04 -16.67 5.32
N LEU A 114 -0.75 -15.57 5.54
CA LEU A 114 -0.32 -14.25 5.07
C LEU A 114 1.06 -13.88 5.63
N VAL A 115 1.30 -14.13 6.91
CA VAL A 115 2.62 -13.88 7.54
C VAL A 115 3.71 -14.79 6.97
N LYS A 116 3.37 -16.03 6.56
CA LYS A 116 4.30 -16.93 5.89
C LYS A 116 4.66 -16.45 4.48
N VAL A 117 3.70 -15.84 3.76
CA VAL A 117 3.90 -15.37 2.38
C VAL A 117 4.63 -14.02 2.34
N TYR A 118 4.11 -13.03 3.07
CA TYR A 118 4.54 -11.63 2.98
C TYR A 118 5.47 -11.19 4.11
N GLY A 119 5.47 -11.93 5.21
CA GLY A 119 6.27 -11.62 6.40
C GLY A 119 5.45 -11.05 7.54
N LYS A 120 6.14 -10.74 8.64
CA LYS A 120 5.50 -10.14 9.82
C LYS A 120 5.24 -8.65 9.56
N ALA A 121 3.98 -8.25 9.66
CA ALA A 121 3.56 -6.86 9.74
C ALA A 121 2.75 -6.63 11.02
N GLN A 122 2.77 -5.39 11.51
CA GLN A 122 1.91 -4.98 12.61
C GLN A 122 0.47 -4.86 12.09
N ARG A 123 -0.48 -5.35 12.88
CA ARG A 123 -1.91 -5.14 12.59
C ARG A 123 -2.28 -3.71 12.92
N GLN A 124 -2.98 -3.07 11.99
CA GLN A 124 -3.49 -1.71 12.14
C GLN A 124 -5.00 -1.73 11.92
N PHE A 125 -5.68 -0.70 12.41
CA PHE A 125 -7.11 -0.52 12.17
C PHE A 125 -7.27 0.58 11.13
N LEU A 126 -7.88 0.25 9.99
CA LEU A 126 -8.08 1.15 8.87
C LEU A 126 -9.46 0.90 8.26
N ASP A 127 -10.24 1.97 8.05
CA ASP A 127 -11.56 1.93 7.40
C ASP A 127 -12.52 0.86 7.96
N GLY A 128 -12.49 0.63 9.28
CA GLY A 128 -13.34 -0.36 9.94
C GLY A 128 -12.80 -1.79 9.94
N TYR A 129 -11.67 -2.04 9.28
CA TYR A 129 -11.04 -3.36 9.18
C TYR A 129 -9.76 -3.45 10.03
N THR A 130 -9.48 -4.66 10.52
CA THR A 130 -8.13 -4.98 10.99
C THR A 130 -7.31 -5.38 9.78
N CYS A 131 -6.22 -4.67 9.49
CA CYS A 131 -5.43 -4.89 8.28
C CYS A 131 -3.95 -5.14 8.57
N TYR A 132 -3.29 -5.83 7.64
CA TYR A 132 -1.84 -5.77 7.49
C TYR A 132 -1.49 -4.74 6.43
N ILE A 133 -0.53 -3.87 6.71
CA ILE A 133 -0.04 -2.86 5.78
C ILE A 133 1.44 -3.12 5.53
N PHE A 134 1.79 -3.31 4.26
CA PHE A 134 3.16 -3.50 3.80
C PHE A 134 3.55 -2.38 2.85
N SER A 135 4.69 -1.74 3.09
CA SER A 135 5.25 -0.73 2.20
C SER A 135 6.09 -1.38 1.10
N HIS A 136 6.12 -0.78 -0.08
CA HIS A 136 6.97 -1.22 -1.18
C HIS A 136 8.45 -1.08 -0.80
N PRO A 137 9.34 -2.03 -1.17
CA PRO A 137 10.74 -2.02 -0.76
C PRO A 137 11.53 -0.77 -1.13
N THR A 138 11.15 -0.09 -2.22
CA THR A 138 11.83 1.10 -2.74
C THR A 138 10.97 2.36 -2.80
N GLN A 139 9.64 2.24 -2.59
CA GLN A 139 8.68 3.34 -2.79
C GLN A 139 7.72 3.39 -1.60
N ALA A 140 8.09 4.12 -0.55
CA ALA A 140 7.40 4.04 0.74
C ALA A 140 5.90 4.38 0.69
N HIS A 141 5.48 5.24 -0.26
CA HIS A 141 4.09 5.64 -0.47
C HIS A 141 3.22 4.53 -1.09
N MET A 142 3.83 3.56 -1.79
CA MET A 142 3.10 2.41 -2.33
C MET A 142 2.91 1.36 -1.24
N ARG A 143 1.66 0.93 -1.07
CA ARG A 143 1.24 0.03 0.00
C ARG A 143 0.40 -1.12 -0.52
N LEU A 144 0.63 -2.29 0.09
CA LEU A 144 -0.25 -3.43 0.02
C LEU A 144 -0.99 -3.55 1.36
N ILE A 145 -2.30 -3.44 1.32
CA ILE A 145 -3.20 -3.52 2.45
C ILE A 145 -3.99 -4.83 2.33
N LEU A 146 -3.91 -5.67 3.36
CA LEU A 146 -4.63 -6.92 3.46
C LEU A 146 -5.66 -6.80 4.58
N ASN A 147 -6.94 -6.67 4.22
CA ASN A 147 -8.03 -6.52 5.17
C ASN A 147 -8.44 -7.88 5.72
N LEU A 148 -8.54 -7.97 7.03
CA LEU A 148 -8.91 -9.19 7.74
C LEU A 148 -10.30 -9.05 8.33
N ASP A 149 -11.00 -10.17 8.35
CA ASP A 149 -12.23 -10.35 9.10
C ASP A 149 -11.97 -10.21 10.61
N ALA A 150 -12.91 -9.59 11.33
CA ALA A 150 -12.76 -9.32 12.76
C ALA A 150 -12.86 -10.60 13.61
N GLU A 151 -13.63 -11.59 13.17
CA GLU A 151 -13.90 -12.81 13.94
C GLU A 151 -12.81 -13.86 13.73
N ASN A 152 -12.57 -14.23 12.47
CA ASN A 152 -11.71 -15.36 12.11
C ASN A 152 -10.31 -14.93 11.62
N LYS A 153 -10.08 -13.62 11.42
CA LYS A 153 -8.80 -13.05 10.94
C LYS A 153 -8.36 -13.61 9.59
N ALA A 154 -9.31 -14.08 8.79
CA ALA A 154 -9.08 -14.49 7.41
C ALA A 154 -9.11 -13.26 6.50
N LEU A 155 -8.43 -13.36 5.36
CA LEU A 155 -8.37 -12.31 4.35
C LEU A 155 -9.76 -12.09 3.75
N VAL A 156 -10.23 -10.84 3.75
CA VAL A 156 -11.52 -10.43 3.16
C VAL A 156 -11.31 -9.68 1.86
N SER A 157 -10.31 -8.80 1.81
CA SER A 157 -9.94 -8.09 0.59
C SER A 157 -8.47 -7.72 0.60
N ALA A 158 -7.95 -7.44 -0.58
CA ALA A 158 -6.59 -6.94 -0.75
C ALA A 158 -6.63 -5.66 -1.58
N ARG A 159 -5.88 -4.64 -1.15
CA ARG A 159 -5.82 -3.35 -1.83
C ARG A 159 -4.37 -2.94 -2.03
N MET A 160 -4.02 -2.59 -3.25
CA MET A 160 -2.73 -2.00 -3.60
C MET A 160 -2.98 -0.52 -3.88
N THR A 161 -2.29 0.38 -3.17
CA THR A 161 -2.57 1.80 -3.28
C THR A 161 -1.31 2.62 -3.16
N MET A 162 -1.24 3.73 -3.89
CA MET A 162 -0.29 4.81 -3.65
C MET A 162 -0.96 6.02 -2.97
N LEU A 163 -2.26 5.94 -2.70
CA LEU A 163 -3.00 7.02 -2.07
C LEU A 163 -2.68 7.10 -0.56
N PRO A 164 -2.76 8.29 0.04
CA PRO A 164 -2.68 8.46 1.48
C PRO A 164 -3.73 7.59 2.20
N ILE A 165 -3.31 6.96 3.30
CA ILE A 165 -4.21 6.13 4.12
C ILE A 165 -4.71 6.86 5.38
N SER A 166 -4.15 8.03 5.69
CA SER A 166 -4.59 8.88 6.79
C SER A 166 -4.56 10.35 6.40
N GLU A 167 -5.33 11.16 7.12
CA GLU A 167 -5.38 12.61 6.95
C GLU A 167 -4.01 13.24 7.23
N GLU A 168 -3.32 12.79 8.28
CA GLU A 168 -1.99 13.30 8.62
C GLU A 168 -0.97 13.03 7.52
N GLU A 169 -1.09 11.87 6.85
CA GLU A 169 -0.24 11.56 5.72
C GLU A 169 -0.60 12.42 4.51
N ALA A 170 -1.89 12.59 4.22
CA ALA A 170 -2.35 13.45 3.12
C ALA A 170 -1.86 14.90 3.32
N ASP A 171 -1.97 15.43 4.54
CA ASP A 171 -1.47 16.75 4.91
C ASP A 171 0.05 16.84 4.79
N ALA A 172 0.78 15.83 5.28
CA ALA A 172 2.24 15.80 5.19
C ALA A 172 2.71 15.78 3.73
N LEU A 173 2.01 15.05 2.86
CA LEU A 173 2.31 14.97 1.43
C LEU A 173 1.98 16.28 0.71
N ALA A 174 0.85 16.91 1.05
CA ALA A 174 0.48 18.23 0.51
C ALA A 174 1.47 19.35 0.91
N LEU A 175 2.14 19.19 2.06
CA LEU A 175 3.16 20.12 2.54
C LEU A 175 4.59 19.78 2.09
N SER A 176 4.80 18.59 1.53
CA SER A 176 6.12 18.13 1.09
C SER A 176 6.38 18.51 -0.37
N ASP A 177 7.64 18.80 -0.71
CA ASP A 177 8.08 18.96 -2.11
C ASP A 177 8.14 17.60 -2.87
N ASP A 178 7.57 16.53 -2.31
CA ASP A 178 7.52 15.20 -2.93
C ASP A 178 6.45 15.20 -4.03
N GLU A 179 6.90 15.40 -5.28
CA GLU A 179 6.03 15.51 -6.46
C GLU A 179 5.23 14.23 -6.78
N SER A 180 5.48 13.11 -6.09
CA SER A 180 4.89 11.82 -6.43
C SER A 180 3.36 11.79 -6.35
N LEU A 181 2.74 12.58 -5.47
CA LEU A 181 1.28 12.75 -5.43
C LEU A 181 0.79 14.07 -6.03
N ALA A 182 1.64 15.09 -6.04
CA ALA A 182 1.39 16.34 -6.75
C ALA A 182 1.11 16.10 -8.25
N GLU A 183 1.71 15.07 -8.85
CA GLU A 183 1.46 14.67 -10.24
C GLU A 183 -0.02 14.28 -10.48
N PHE A 184 -0.73 13.85 -9.44
CA PHE A 184 -2.13 13.41 -9.53
C PHE A 184 -3.13 14.47 -9.08
N ASP A 185 -2.70 15.52 -8.38
CA ASP A 185 -3.57 16.61 -7.92
C ASP A 185 -3.64 17.75 -8.94
N GLN A 186 -4.86 18.03 -9.42
CA GLN A 186 -5.13 19.18 -10.31
C GLN A 186 -4.77 20.52 -9.68
N ASN A 187 -4.89 20.66 -8.36
CA ASN A 187 -4.71 21.93 -7.67
C ASN A 187 -3.24 22.25 -7.38
N HIS A 188 -2.35 21.24 -7.35
CA HIS A 188 -0.94 21.48 -7.07
C HIS A 188 -0.29 22.42 -8.10
N ALA A 189 -0.51 22.18 -9.40
CA ALA A 189 -0.01 23.07 -10.46
C ALA A 189 -0.60 24.49 -10.38
N PHE A 190 -1.86 24.61 -9.93
CA PHE A 190 -2.54 25.90 -9.77
C PHE A 190 -2.03 26.70 -8.55
N ILE A 191 -1.70 26.02 -7.44
CA ILE A 191 -1.17 26.67 -6.23
C ILE A 191 0.32 26.97 -6.40
N ALA A 192 1.12 26.07 -6.97
CA ALA A 192 2.55 26.27 -7.21
C ALA A 192 2.84 27.43 -8.18
N SER A 193 1.93 27.70 -9.12
CA SER A 193 2.06 28.83 -10.07
C SER A 193 1.56 30.17 -9.52
N LYS A 194 0.96 30.20 -8.33
CA LYS A 194 0.39 31.41 -7.75
C LYS A 194 1.40 32.07 -6.81
N GLU A 195 2.36 32.79 -7.39
CA GLU A 195 3.13 33.78 -6.63
C GLU A 195 2.12 34.76 -5.99
N ILE A 196 2.05 34.75 -4.65
CA ILE A 196 1.17 35.67 -3.92
C ILE A 196 1.70 37.08 -4.20
N ASN A 197 0.94 37.87 -4.94
CA ASN A 197 1.28 39.25 -5.21
C ASN A 197 1.19 40.07 -3.90
N VAL A 198 2.34 40.23 -3.25
CA VAL A 198 2.50 41.00 -2.00
C VAL A 198 2.67 42.50 -2.23
N SER A 199 2.60 42.98 -3.47
CA SER A 199 2.84 44.41 -3.78
C SER A 199 1.76 45.35 -3.26
N GLU A 200 0.58 44.83 -2.90
CA GLU A 200 -0.50 45.59 -2.26
C GLU A 200 -0.58 45.39 -0.75
N LEU A 201 0.33 44.61 -0.14
CA LEU A 201 0.35 44.49 1.32
C LEU A 201 0.75 45.84 1.93
N PRO A 202 0.01 46.35 2.94
CA PRO A 202 0.39 47.55 3.64
C PRO A 202 1.75 47.34 4.29
N ASN A 203 2.67 48.29 4.05
CA ASN A 203 3.98 48.29 4.70
C ASN A 203 3.78 48.28 6.22
N ASN A 204 4.61 47.51 6.91
CA ASN A 204 4.46 47.19 8.33
C ASN A 204 4.83 48.37 9.26
N ASP A 205 4.33 49.56 8.96
CA ASP A 205 4.44 50.73 9.83
C ASP A 205 3.39 50.60 10.94
N ARG A 206 3.83 50.00 12.05
CA ARG A 206 3.24 50.02 13.40
C ARG A 206 1.73 50.28 13.40
N VAL A 207 0.96 49.19 13.36
CA VAL A 207 -0.48 49.22 13.65
C VAL A 207 -0.69 49.87 15.03
N LYS A 208 -1.20 51.12 15.04
CA LYS A 208 -1.72 51.72 16.27
C LYS A 208 -3.05 51.07 16.56
N LEU A 209 -3.04 50.10 17.48
CA LEU A 209 -4.24 49.57 18.11
C LEU A 209 -4.92 50.72 18.88
N GLY A 210 -5.90 51.36 18.23
CA GLY A 210 -6.77 52.34 18.87
C GLY A 210 -7.76 51.65 19.79
N GLY A 211 -7.34 51.34 21.01
CA GLY A 211 -8.25 50.94 22.07
C GLY A 211 -9.19 52.10 22.43
N TYR A 212 -10.50 51.84 22.42
CA TYR A 212 -11.47 52.74 23.03
C TYR A 212 -11.16 52.89 24.52
N VAL A 213 -10.56 54.02 24.89
CA VAL A 213 -10.56 54.47 26.28
C VAL A 213 -11.92 55.10 26.55
N LYS A 214 -12.58 54.60 27.58
CA LYS A 214 -13.88 55.06 28.10
C LYS A 214 -13.95 56.56 28.33
#